data_AF-Q4V5V7-F1
#
_entry.id   AF-Q4V5V7-F1
#
_cell.length_a   1.000
_cell.length_b   1.000
_cell.length_c   1.000
_cell.angle_alpha   90.00
_cell.angle_beta   90.00
_cell.angle_gamma   90.00
#
_symmetry.space_group_name_H-M   'P 1'
#
loop_
_entity.id
_entity.type
_entity.pdbx_description
1 polymer ?
#
loop_
_entity_poly.entity_id
_entity_poly.type
_entity_poly.pdbx_seq_one_letter_code
_entity_poly.pdbx_strand_id
1 'polypeptide(L)'
;DMMLADEFETMCKNYFVNSMTHVCSSLVPESLTKKYRNRLIIPKDPYSIFKLNSRNSSYLLAFRFPEMRNCRKLWMSDLRNLNCEIKGGKMKNFFFANSYRKCTTLPWT
;
A
#
# COMPACT_ATOMS: atom_id res chain seq x y z
N ASP A 1 2.96 -12.36 -20.06
CA ASP A 1 2.42 -11.56 -18.95
C ASP A 1 2.00 -12.35 -17.71
N MET A 2 1.84 -13.68 -17.79
CA MET A 2 1.51 -14.53 -16.63
C MET A 2 2.68 -14.70 -15.64
N MET A 3 3.93 -14.76 -16.14
CA MET A 3 5.12 -14.98 -15.31
C MET A 3 5.47 -13.81 -14.37
N LEU A 4 5.14 -12.56 -14.75
CA LEU A 4 5.40 -11.39 -13.90
C LEU A 4 4.40 -11.29 -12.73
N ALA A 5 3.19 -11.84 -12.91
CA ALA A 5 2.19 -11.91 -11.85
C ALA A 5 2.60 -12.93 -10.77
N ASP A 6 3.09 -14.10 -11.18
CA ASP A 6 3.55 -15.18 -10.27
C ASP A 6 4.76 -14.77 -9.42
N GLU A 7 5.75 -14.07 -10.00
CA GLU A 7 6.90 -13.57 -9.24
C GLU A 7 6.48 -12.53 -8.20
N PHE A 8 5.62 -11.58 -8.59
CA PHE A 8 5.12 -10.57 -7.65
C PHE A 8 4.28 -11.20 -6.54
N GLU A 9 3.39 -12.13 -6.88
CA GLU A 9 2.55 -12.82 -5.92
C GLU A 9 3.39 -13.65 -4.93
N THR A 10 4.46 -14.29 -5.41
CA THR A 10 5.41 -15.02 -4.57
C THR A 10 6.17 -14.08 -3.62
N MET A 11 6.70 -12.96 -4.11
CA MET A 11 7.42 -12.00 -3.25
C MET A 11 6.50 -11.32 -2.23
N CYS A 12 5.28 -10.99 -2.65
CA CYS A 12 4.30 -10.29 -1.85
C CYS A 12 3.35 -11.23 -1.10
N LYS A 13 3.56 -12.55 -1.13
CA LYS A 13 2.68 -13.57 -0.53
C LYS A 13 2.21 -13.19 0.87
N ASN A 14 3.12 -12.65 1.68
CA ASN A 14 2.80 -12.27 3.05
C ASN A 14 1.76 -11.14 3.17
N TYR A 15 1.60 -10.28 2.15
CA TYR A 15 0.61 -9.20 2.09
C TYR A 15 -0.80 -9.71 1.78
N PHE A 16 -0.92 -10.90 1.19
CA PHE A 16 -2.20 -11.59 0.95
C PHE A 16 -2.66 -12.39 2.18
N VAL A 17 -1.70 -12.95 2.92
CA VAL A 17 -2.00 -13.83 4.06
C VAL A 17 -2.11 -13.05 5.37
N ASN A 18 -1.38 -11.94 5.52
CA ASN A 18 -1.35 -11.18 6.76
C ASN A 18 -2.02 -9.82 6.60
N SER A 19 -2.70 -9.40 7.66
CA SER A 19 -3.17 -8.03 7.77
C SER A 19 -1.99 -7.07 7.97
N MET A 20 -2.13 -5.89 7.40
CA MET A 20 -1.30 -4.73 7.65
C MET A 20 -2.06 -3.74 8.53
N THR A 21 -1.35 -3.02 9.38
CA THR A 21 -1.92 -1.99 10.23
C THR A 21 -1.52 -0.61 9.72
N HIS A 22 -2.45 0.34 9.79
CA HIS A 22 -2.17 1.72 9.42
C HIS A 22 -1.11 2.34 10.33
N VAL A 23 -0.15 3.04 9.73
CA VAL A 23 0.94 3.74 10.43
C VAL A 23 0.68 5.24 10.42
N CYS A 24 0.55 5.82 9.23
CA CYS A 24 0.29 7.24 9.08
C CYS A 24 -0.34 7.55 7.72
N SER A 25 -0.92 8.75 7.63
CA SER A 25 -1.36 9.34 6.37
C SER A 25 -0.90 10.78 6.30
N SER A 26 -0.57 11.26 5.11
CA SER A 26 -0.25 12.66 4.88
C SER A 26 -0.45 13.01 3.41
N LEU A 27 0.00 14.21 3.03
CA LEU A 27 0.01 14.68 1.65
C LEU A 27 1.45 14.63 1.13
N VAL A 28 1.60 14.32 -0.16
CA VAL A 28 2.91 14.31 -0.81
C VAL A 28 3.47 15.74 -0.82
N PRO A 29 4.64 15.99 -0.19
CA PRO A 29 5.26 17.31 -0.21
C PRO A 29 5.83 17.62 -1.58
N GLU A 30 5.82 18.90 -1.96
CA GLU A 30 6.35 19.39 -3.24
C GLU A 30 7.83 19.08 -3.47
N SER A 31 8.61 18.93 -2.39
CA SER A 31 10.02 18.55 -2.48
C SER A 31 10.22 17.11 -2.98
N LEU A 32 9.29 16.20 -2.66
CA LEU A 32 9.40 14.78 -3.03
C LEU A 32 9.12 14.56 -4.52
N THR A 33 8.25 15.33 -5.15
CA THR A 33 7.94 15.18 -6.58
C THR A 33 9.09 15.63 -7.48
N LYS A 34 9.92 16.57 -7.04
CA LYS A 34 11.15 16.94 -7.75
C LYS A 34 12.20 15.83 -7.69
N LYS A 35 12.31 15.15 -6.54
CA LYS A 35 13.26 14.05 -6.30
C LYS A 35 12.86 12.78 -7.05
N TYR A 36 11.58 12.42 -6.98
CA TYR A 36 11.02 11.31 -7.72
C TYR A 36 10.33 11.86 -8.96
N ARG A 37 11.10 12.10 -10.04
CA ARG A 37 10.61 12.50 -11.39
C ARG A 37 9.74 11.41 -12.06
N ASN A 38 9.10 10.59 -11.25
CA ASN A 38 8.31 9.44 -11.59
C ASN A 38 6.90 10.02 -11.67
N ARG A 39 6.28 10.04 -12.85
CA ARG A 39 4.97 10.68 -13.15
C ARG A 39 3.76 10.08 -12.39
N LEU A 40 4.02 9.34 -11.32
CA LEU A 40 3.08 8.55 -10.55
C LEU A 40 2.59 9.26 -9.29
N ILE A 41 3.30 10.29 -8.82
CA ILE A 41 2.98 10.98 -7.57
C ILE A 41 2.95 12.49 -7.84
N ILE A 42 1.82 13.13 -7.58
CA ILE A 42 1.61 14.58 -7.78
C ILE A 42 1.70 15.26 -6.40
N PRO A 43 2.20 16.51 -6.30
CA PRO A 43 2.20 17.22 -5.03
C PRO A 43 0.78 17.28 -4.47
N LYS A 44 0.66 17.15 -3.16
CA LYS A 44 -0.61 17.13 -2.43
C LYS A 44 -1.48 15.89 -2.69
N ASP A 45 -1.01 14.90 -3.46
CA ASP A 45 -1.68 13.59 -3.50
C ASP A 45 -1.72 13.02 -2.06
N PRO A 46 -2.87 12.54 -1.58
CA PRO A 46 -2.94 11.87 -0.30
C PRO A 46 -2.18 10.55 -0.38
N TYR A 47 -1.47 10.20 0.70
CA TYR A 47 -0.87 8.89 0.85
C TYR A 47 -1.14 8.29 2.23
N SER A 48 -1.12 6.97 2.29
CA SER A 48 -1.22 6.18 3.52
C SER A 48 -0.15 5.11 3.55
N ILE A 49 0.47 4.93 4.71
CA ILE A 49 1.47 3.89 4.96
C ILE A 49 0.86 2.82 5.86
N PHE A 50 1.00 1.57 5.45
CA PHE A 50 0.60 0.40 6.22
C PHE A 50 1.81 -0.49 6.48
N LYS A 51 1.91 -1.04 7.68
CA LYS A 51 2.99 -1.95 8.09
C LYS A 51 2.46 -3.37 8.18
N LEU A 52 3.21 -4.34 7.65
CA LEU A 52 2.85 -5.74 7.73
C LEU A 52 3.02 -6.27 9.16
N ASN A 53 1.97 -6.90 9.70
CA ASN A 53 2.01 -7.34 11.11
C ASN A 53 2.96 -8.52 11.34
N SER A 54 3.19 -9.35 10.32
CA SER A 54 4.09 -10.51 10.40
C SER A 54 5.56 -10.15 10.22
N ARG A 55 5.90 -8.94 9.71
CA ARG A 55 7.29 -8.53 9.45
C ARG A 55 7.50 -7.04 9.68
N ASN A 56 8.37 -6.72 10.63
CA ASN A 56 8.57 -5.35 11.10
C ASN A 56 9.17 -4.37 10.07
N SER A 57 9.81 -4.86 9.00
CA SER A 57 10.46 -4.04 7.97
C SER A 57 9.66 -3.91 6.66
N SER A 58 8.46 -4.51 6.58
CA SER A 58 7.66 -4.53 5.35
C SER A 58 6.51 -3.53 5.40
N TYR A 59 6.42 -2.68 4.38
CA TYR A 59 5.42 -1.62 4.28
C TYR A 59 4.68 -1.64 2.93
N LEU A 60 3.45 -1.12 2.93
CA LEU A 60 2.67 -0.77 1.75
C LEU A 60 2.46 0.74 1.75
N LEU A 61 2.79 1.39 0.64
CA LEU A 61 2.47 2.80 0.39
C LEU A 61 1.32 2.88 -0.59
N ALA A 62 0.25 3.54 -0.19
CA ALA A 62 -0.94 3.76 -1.01
C ALA A 62 -1.10 5.25 -1.32
N PHE A 63 -1.14 5.62 -2.60
CA PHE A 63 -1.31 7.00 -3.05
C PHE A 63 -2.68 7.21 -3.68
N ARG A 64 -3.23 8.44 -3.57
CA ARG A 64 -4.46 8.92 -4.23
C ARG A 64 -5.78 8.34 -3.72
N PHE A 65 -5.76 7.62 -2.59
CA PHE A 65 -6.97 7.10 -1.94
C PHE A 65 -7.14 7.76 -0.56
N PRO A 66 -7.72 8.97 -0.47
CA PRO A 66 -7.86 9.69 0.80
C PRO A 66 -8.65 8.91 1.85
N GLU A 67 -9.57 8.02 1.43
CA GLU A 67 -10.36 7.17 2.32
C GLU A 67 -9.52 6.14 3.08
N MET A 68 -8.33 5.80 2.57
CA MET A 68 -7.40 4.86 3.22
C MET A 68 -6.95 5.35 4.59
N ARG A 69 -7.01 6.66 4.87
CA ARG A 69 -6.72 7.22 6.20
C ARG A 69 -7.65 6.69 7.30
N ASN A 70 -8.83 6.19 6.93
CA ASN A 70 -9.80 5.64 7.88
C ASN A 70 -9.61 4.13 8.08
N CYS A 71 -8.71 3.52 7.32
CA CYS A 71 -8.46 2.10 7.34
C CYS A 71 -7.62 1.74 8.55
N ARG A 72 -8.09 0.81 9.39
CA ARG A 72 -7.34 0.32 10.55
C ARG A 72 -6.49 -0.89 10.19
N LYS A 73 -7.13 -1.85 9.53
CA LYS A 73 -6.50 -3.06 9.01
C LYS A 73 -6.73 -3.18 7.53
N LEU A 74 -5.72 -3.65 6.83
CA LEU A 74 -5.75 -3.83 5.39
C LEU A 74 -5.16 -5.20 5.03
N TRP A 75 -5.74 -5.89 4.07
CA TRP A 75 -5.18 -7.12 3.51
C TRP A 75 -5.51 -7.21 2.03
N MET A 76 -4.65 -7.85 1.26
CA MET A 76 -4.87 -8.03 -0.18
C MET A 76 -5.75 -9.26 -0.39
N SER A 77 -6.89 -9.12 -1.09
CA SER A 77 -7.65 -10.30 -1.55
C SER A 77 -7.08 -10.88 -2.83
N ASP A 78 -6.52 -10.01 -3.68
CA ASP A 78 -5.88 -10.40 -4.93
C ASP A 78 -4.93 -9.30 -5.42
N LEU A 79 -4.32 -9.54 -6.58
CA LEU A 79 -3.38 -8.62 -7.23
C LEU A 79 -4.00 -7.28 -7.66
N ARG A 80 -5.24 -6.96 -7.36
CA ARG A 80 -5.91 -5.72 -7.74
C ARG A 80 -6.80 -5.18 -6.64
N ASN A 81 -7.12 -5.96 -5.62
CA ASN A 81 -8.10 -5.58 -4.62
C ASN A 81 -7.53 -5.63 -3.20
N LEU A 82 -7.82 -4.58 -2.45
CA LEU A 82 -7.48 -4.43 -1.04
C LEU A 82 -8.78 -4.42 -0.23
N ASN A 83 -8.84 -5.26 0.79
CA ASN A 83 -9.87 -5.16 1.80
C ASN A 83 -9.39 -4.28 2.94
N CYS A 84 -10.29 -3.42 3.40
CA CYS A 84 -10.05 -2.45 4.42
C CYS A 84 -11.12 -2.54 5.50
N GLU A 85 -10.70 -2.73 6.74
CA GLU A 85 -11.56 -2.62 7.91
C GLU A 85 -11.47 -1.19 8.47
N ILE A 86 -12.59 -0.48 8.50
CA ILE A 86 -12.67 0.87 9.09
C ILE A 86 -13.22 0.81 10.53
N LYS A 87 -13.23 1.95 11.23
CA LYS A 87 -13.81 2.06 12.58
C LYS A 87 -15.27 1.56 12.58
N GLY A 88 -15.60 0.72 13.57
CA GLY A 88 -16.91 0.06 13.67
C GLY A 88 -17.00 -1.28 12.93
N GLY A 89 -15.89 -1.83 12.45
CA GLY A 89 -15.84 -3.16 11.81
C GLY A 89 -16.42 -3.20 10.39
N LYS A 90 -16.78 -2.04 9.82
CA LYS A 90 -17.29 -1.97 8.46
C LYS A 90 -16.17 -2.26 7.45
N MET A 91 -16.48 -3.12 6.48
CA MET A 91 -15.57 -3.50 5.41
C MET A 91 -15.74 -2.60 4.19
N LYS A 92 -14.62 -2.22 3.59
CA LYS A 92 -14.54 -1.57 2.27
C LYS A 92 -13.55 -2.31 1.38
N ASN A 93 -13.88 -2.41 0.11
CA ASN A 93 -12.97 -2.94 -0.90
C ASN A 93 -12.47 -1.77 -1.77
N PHE A 94 -11.18 -1.76 -2.06
CA PHE A 94 -10.54 -0.75 -2.90
C PHE A 94 -9.85 -1.42 -4.09
N PHE A 95 -10.18 -0.93 -5.29
CA PHE A 95 -9.54 -1.36 -6.53
C PHE A 95 -8.23 -0.59 -6.73
N PHE A 96 -7.15 -1.34 -6.79
CA PHE A 96 -5.76 -0.92 -6.70
C PHE A 96 -4.94 -1.33 -7.93
N ALA A 97 -5.59 -1.63 -9.06
CA ALA A 97 -4.91 -2.13 -10.26
C ALA A 97 -3.81 -1.21 -10.82
N ASN A 98 -3.90 0.11 -10.58
CA ASN A 98 -2.95 1.12 -11.09
C ASN A 98 -2.00 1.69 -10.03
N SER A 99 -1.90 1.04 -8.88
CA SER A 99 -1.01 1.47 -7.80
C SER A 99 0.43 1.00 -8.03
N TYR A 100 1.40 1.85 -7.68
CA TYR A 100 2.81 1.45 -7.68
C TYR A 100 3.07 0.56 -6.46
N ARG A 101 3.33 -0.73 -6.70
CA ARG A 101 3.57 -1.69 -5.61
C ARG A 101 5.01 -2.12 -5.63
N LYS A 102 5.69 -1.93 -4.49
CA LYS A 102 7.04 -2.41 -4.27
C LYS A 102 7.07 -3.14 -2.93
N CYS A 103 7.14 -4.46 -2.98
CA CYS A 103 7.44 -5.27 -1.79
C CYS A 103 8.95 -5.17 -1.58
N THR A 104 9.37 -4.58 -0.46
CA THR A 104 10.79 -4.48 -0.09
C THR A 104 11.05 -5.33 1.15
N THR A 105 12.15 -6.06 1.14
CA THR A 105 12.71 -6.79 2.27
C THR A 105 13.97 -6.12 2.84
N LEU A 106 14.28 -4.90 2.40
CA LEU A 106 15.50 -4.22 2.82
C LEU A 106 15.30 -3.48 4.16
N PRO A 107 16.24 -3.62 5.11
CA PRO A 107 16.33 -2.66 6.21
C PRO A 107 16.63 -1.29 5.60
N TRP A 108 15.87 -0.28 5.99
CA TRP A 108 16.22 1.10 5.67
C TRP A 108 17.46 1.46 6.49
N THR A 109 18.64 1.30 5.89
CA THR A 109 19.90 1.89 6.35
C THR A 109 20.16 3.17 5.59
#